data_AF-A0A2D4G411-F1
#
_entry.id   AF-A0A2D4G411-F1
#
_cell.length_a   1.000
_cell.length_b   1.000
_cell.length_c   1.000
_cell.angle_alpha   90.00
_cell.angle_beta   90.00
_cell.angle_gamma   90.00
#
_symmetry.space_group_name_H-M   'P 1'
#
loop_
_entity.id
_entity.type
_entity.pdbx_description
1 polymer ?
#
loop_
_entity_poly.entity_id
_entity_poly.type
_entity_poly.pdbx_seq_one_letter_code
_entity_poly.pdbx_strand_id
1 'polypeptide(L)'
;STEEVSSLRPPRLIREDGIIRPYDRGEADGCDLFENSHIKKLEAESFQNYCPVPGRGKAYIVVTSRRVILMKEMEILGHMITDWDYLYEDFTQRPRADENLLQLFVKDKGILPFPKKEGSGQGLIKKIRLQDAAAAKRMCQAIDVAGVSRHQQTLVKKASLKRTTSRT
;
A
#
# COMPACT_ATOMS: atom_id res chain seq x y z
N SER A 1 12.96 38.89 -11.97
CA SER A 1 11.90 37.91 -11.68
C SER A 1 12.41 36.54 -12.08
N THR A 2 12.53 35.59 -11.15
CA THR A 2 12.82 34.19 -11.48
C THR A 2 11.50 33.51 -11.83
N GLU A 3 11.33 33.10 -13.09
CA GLU A 3 10.19 32.28 -13.51
C GLU A 3 10.26 30.94 -12.77
N GLU A 4 9.15 30.51 -12.17
CA GLU A 4 9.03 29.19 -11.57
C GLU A 4 9.08 28.13 -12.68
N VAL A 5 10.16 27.38 -12.74
CA VAL A 5 10.31 26.25 -13.66
C VAL A 5 9.70 25.01 -13.01
N SER A 6 8.58 24.52 -13.55
CA SER A 6 7.98 23.26 -13.13
C SER A 6 8.61 22.07 -13.88
N SER A 7 8.66 20.92 -13.22
CA SER A 7 9.19 19.70 -13.82
C SER A 7 8.24 19.16 -14.90
N LEU A 8 8.77 18.81 -16.07
CA LEU A 8 7.98 18.22 -17.16
C LEU A 8 7.41 16.82 -16.84
N ARG A 9 8.01 16.13 -15.87
CA ARG A 9 7.64 14.78 -15.44
C ARG A 9 8.03 14.54 -13.98
N PRO A 10 7.35 13.63 -13.28
CA PRO A 10 7.74 13.29 -11.92
C PRO A 10 9.11 12.60 -11.86
N PRO A 11 9.76 12.64 -10.67
CA PRO A 11 11.02 11.94 -10.44
C PRO A 11 10.91 10.43 -10.69
N ARG A 12 12.04 9.82 -11.09
CA ARG A 12 12.12 8.36 -11.24
C ARG A 12 12.07 7.69 -9.86
N LEU A 13 11.32 6.60 -9.73
CA LEU A 13 11.44 5.71 -8.57
C LEU A 13 12.78 4.96 -8.59
N ILE A 14 13.56 5.12 -7.52
CA ILE A 14 14.71 4.26 -7.24
C ILE A 14 14.30 3.33 -6.10
N ARG A 15 14.33 2.03 -6.38
CA ARG A 15 13.95 1.00 -5.40
C ARG A 15 15.08 0.77 -4.41
N GLU A 16 14.76 0.15 -3.28
CA GLU A 16 15.72 -0.16 -2.20
C GLU A 16 16.89 -1.06 -2.65
N ASP A 17 16.75 -1.76 -3.77
CA ASP A 17 17.81 -2.57 -4.36
C ASP A 17 18.93 -1.74 -5.03
N GLY A 18 18.72 -0.43 -5.22
CA GLY A 18 19.68 0.47 -5.86
C GLY A 18 19.84 0.23 -7.37
N ILE A 19 19.05 -0.65 -7.98
CA ILE A 19 19.15 -0.98 -9.41
C ILE A 19 18.45 0.10 -10.23
N ILE A 20 19.21 0.71 -11.14
CA ILE A 20 18.69 1.70 -12.08
C ILE A 20 17.95 0.98 -13.22
N ARG A 21 16.64 1.15 -13.26
CA ARG A 21 15.75 0.63 -14.31
C ARG A 21 15.42 1.72 -15.35
N PRO A 22 14.97 1.33 -16.57
CA PRO A 22 14.37 2.26 -17.50
C PRO A 22 13.25 3.09 -16.83
N TYR A 23 13.09 4.33 -17.25
CA TYR A 23 12.05 5.19 -16.69
C TYR A 23 10.66 4.66 -17.08
N ASP A 24 9.84 4.37 -16.08
CA ASP A 24 8.43 4.07 -16.23
C ASP A 24 7.61 5.25 -15.69
N ARG A 25 6.81 5.87 -16.56
CA ARG A 25 6.00 7.04 -16.18
C ARG A 25 4.89 6.67 -15.20
N GLY A 26 4.27 5.50 -15.36
CA GLY A 26 3.22 5.07 -14.44
C GLY A 26 3.77 4.85 -13.04
N GLU A 27 4.93 4.20 -12.92
CA GLU A 27 5.61 4.02 -11.63
C GLU A 27 6.01 5.35 -10.99
N ALA A 28 6.52 6.29 -11.79
CA ALA A 28 6.89 7.64 -11.34
C ALA A 28 5.66 8.43 -10.87
N ASP A 29 4.57 8.44 -11.64
CA ASP A 29 3.32 9.13 -11.30
C ASP A 29 2.70 8.55 -10.00
N GLY A 30 2.73 7.22 -9.83
CA GLY A 30 2.25 6.55 -8.62
C GLY A 30 3.09 6.83 -7.38
N CYS A 31 4.42 6.86 -7.55
CA CYS A 31 5.33 7.23 -6.48
C CYS A 31 5.12 8.69 -6.07
N ASP A 32 5.02 9.60 -7.04
CA ASP A 32 4.76 11.03 -6.80
C ASP A 32 3.43 11.25 -6.07
N LEU A 33 2.37 10.55 -6.49
CA LEU A 33 1.07 10.53 -5.80
C LEU A 33 1.22 10.16 -4.32
N PHE A 34 1.96 9.09 -4.01
CA PHE A 34 2.18 8.66 -2.63
C PHE A 34 3.07 9.65 -1.87
N GLU A 35 4.16 10.10 -2.47
CA GLU A 35 5.14 10.95 -1.82
C GLU A 35 4.58 12.35 -1.50
N ASN A 36 3.79 12.92 -2.42
CA ASN A 36 3.17 14.23 -2.27
C ASN A 36 1.78 14.19 -1.64
N SER A 37 1.30 13.01 -1.24
CA SER A 37 0.05 12.91 -0.49
C SER A 37 0.23 13.42 0.95
N HIS A 38 -0.84 14.00 1.51
CA HIS A 38 -0.87 14.44 2.91
C HIS A 38 -1.16 13.29 3.90
N ILE A 39 -1.03 12.03 3.46
CA ILE A 39 -1.26 10.89 4.33
C ILE A 39 -0.07 10.71 5.27
N LYS A 40 -0.34 10.30 6.51
CA LYS A 40 0.71 10.00 7.50
C LYS A 40 1.49 8.77 7.07
N LYS A 41 2.75 8.95 6.63
CA LYS A 41 3.68 7.85 6.29
C LYS A 41 4.23 7.18 7.54
N LEU A 42 4.43 5.87 7.48
CA LEU A 42 5.08 5.10 8.54
C LEU A 42 6.61 5.19 8.40
N GLU A 43 7.32 4.91 9.50
CA GLU A 43 8.79 4.88 9.48
C GLU A 43 9.32 3.82 8.50
N ALA A 44 10.25 4.24 7.64
CA ALA A 44 10.81 3.43 6.56
C ALA A 44 9.73 2.79 5.66
N GLU A 45 8.64 3.53 5.40
CA GLU A 45 7.63 3.15 4.42
C GLU A 45 8.06 3.62 3.03
N SER A 46 8.12 2.68 2.09
CA SER A 46 8.50 2.92 0.71
C SER A 46 7.39 2.49 -0.24
N PHE A 47 7.20 3.27 -1.31
CA PHE A 47 6.24 2.96 -2.37
C PHE A 47 6.64 1.67 -3.11
N GLN A 48 5.66 0.82 -3.44
CA GLN A 48 5.88 -0.42 -4.18
C GLN A 48 5.10 -0.48 -5.49
N ASN A 49 3.81 -0.12 -5.45
CA ASN A 49 2.93 -0.12 -6.60
C ASN A 49 1.64 0.68 -6.33
N TYR A 50 0.89 1.00 -7.37
CA TYR A 50 -0.47 1.54 -7.26
C TYR A 50 -1.34 1.14 -8.44
N CYS A 51 -2.65 1.28 -8.27
CA CYS A 51 -3.60 1.14 -9.36
C CYS A 51 -4.80 2.08 -9.14
N PRO A 52 -5.26 2.80 -10.18
CA PRO A 52 -6.53 3.53 -10.13
C PRO A 52 -7.70 2.58 -9.87
N VAL A 53 -8.61 2.99 -8.99
CA VAL A 53 -9.86 2.27 -8.72
C VAL A 53 -10.99 2.99 -9.47
N PRO A 54 -11.65 2.34 -10.44
CA PRO A 54 -12.76 2.94 -11.16
C PRO A 54 -13.91 3.33 -10.23
N GLY A 55 -14.50 4.51 -10.44
CA GLY A 55 -15.63 4.98 -9.64
C GLY A 55 -15.90 6.48 -9.81
N ARG A 56 -16.72 7.03 -8.91
CA ARG A 56 -16.96 8.49 -8.84
C ARG A 56 -15.77 9.16 -8.14
N GLY A 57 -15.07 10.03 -8.87
CA GLY A 57 -13.88 10.75 -8.39
C GLY A 57 -12.61 9.92 -8.50
N LYS A 58 -11.46 10.52 -8.17
CA LYS A 58 -10.18 9.81 -8.20
C LYS A 58 -10.00 8.96 -6.96
N ALA A 59 -9.71 7.68 -7.16
CA ALA A 59 -9.35 6.75 -6.11
C ALA A 59 -8.23 5.83 -6.58
N TYR A 60 -7.36 5.44 -5.65
CA TYR A 60 -6.19 4.62 -5.94
C TYR A 60 -5.97 3.61 -4.82
N ILE A 61 -5.73 2.36 -5.18
CA ILE A 61 -5.15 1.39 -4.25
C ILE A 61 -3.63 1.51 -4.34
N VAL A 62 -2.99 1.76 -3.21
CA VAL A 62 -1.54 1.94 -3.10
C VAL A 62 -0.96 0.83 -2.23
N VAL A 63 0.15 0.25 -2.69
CA VAL A 63 0.89 -0.81 -2.02
C VAL A 63 2.23 -0.22 -1.59
N THR A 64 2.53 -0.30 -0.31
CA THR A 64 3.79 0.14 0.27
C THR A 64 4.55 -1.04 0.85
N SER A 65 5.77 -0.82 1.33
CA SER A 65 6.53 -1.84 2.09
C SER A 65 5.91 -2.19 3.45
N ARG A 66 4.88 -1.46 3.89
CA ARG A 66 4.27 -1.62 5.22
C ARG A 66 2.79 -2.00 5.21
N ARG A 67 2.04 -1.55 4.21
CA ARG A 67 0.57 -1.67 4.17
C ARG A 67 0.02 -1.57 2.76
N VAL A 68 -1.27 -1.90 2.67
CA VAL A 68 -2.12 -1.60 1.52
C VAL A 68 -3.08 -0.48 1.93
N ILE A 69 -3.21 0.54 1.09
CA ILE A 69 -3.97 1.76 1.37
C ILE A 69 -4.98 1.96 0.24
N LEU A 70 -6.23 2.28 0.55
CA LEU A 70 -7.14 2.89 -0.41
C LEU A 70 -7.15 4.40 -0.19
N MET A 71 -6.69 5.13 -1.19
CA MET A 71 -6.68 6.59 -1.23
C MET A 71 -7.84 7.08 -2.09
N LYS A 72 -8.49 8.17 -1.66
CA LYS A 72 -9.58 8.82 -2.39
C LYS A 72 -9.42 10.32 -2.34
N GLU A 73 -9.73 10.99 -3.45
CA GLU A 73 -9.76 12.45 -3.55
C GLU A 73 -10.96 13.01 -2.77
N MET A 74 -10.71 14.00 -1.93
CA MET A 74 -11.75 14.75 -1.23
C MET A 74 -12.39 15.77 -2.19
N GLU A 75 -13.72 15.77 -2.28
CA GLU A 75 -14.48 16.50 -3.32
C GLU A 75 -14.29 18.02 -3.29
N ILE A 76 -14.01 18.62 -2.12
CA ILE A 76 -13.96 20.09 -1.97
C ILE A 76 -12.53 20.63 -2.11
N LEU A 77 -11.53 19.89 -1.60
CA LEU A 77 -10.15 20.37 -1.52
C LEU A 77 -9.20 19.71 -2.54
N GLY A 78 -9.64 18.66 -3.24
CA GLY A 78 -8.79 17.92 -4.19
C GLY A 78 -7.64 17.14 -3.54
N HIS A 79 -7.52 17.16 -2.21
CA HIS A 79 -6.51 16.41 -1.48
C HIS A 79 -6.85 14.91 -1.44
N MET A 80 -5.82 14.08 -1.57
CA MET A 80 -5.95 12.64 -1.33
C MET A 80 -6.02 12.35 0.16
N ILE A 81 -7.04 11.61 0.57
CA ILE A 81 -7.20 11.09 1.93
C ILE A 81 -7.13 9.56 1.94
N THR A 82 -6.78 8.99 3.09
CA THR A 82 -6.90 7.56 3.32
C THR A 82 -8.34 7.21 3.66
N ASP A 83 -8.99 6.39 2.81
CA ASP A 83 -10.30 5.81 3.12
C ASP A 83 -10.15 4.65 4.12
N TRP A 84 -9.21 3.74 3.85
CA TRP A 84 -8.77 2.72 4.80
C TRP A 84 -7.34 2.25 4.48
N ASP A 85 -6.68 1.67 5.47
CA ASP A 85 -5.41 0.99 5.31
C ASP A 85 -5.28 -0.27 6.17
N TYR A 86 -4.51 -1.23 5.68
CA TYR A 86 -4.21 -2.49 6.38
C TYR A 86 -2.71 -2.74 6.37
N LEU A 87 -2.14 -2.91 7.55
CA LEU A 87 -0.78 -3.41 7.70
C LEU A 87 -0.72 -4.85 7.21
N TYR A 88 0.43 -5.32 6.75
CA TYR A 88 0.57 -6.72 6.36
C TYR A 88 0.29 -7.70 7.52
N GLU A 89 0.54 -7.27 8.75
CA GLU A 89 0.23 -8.03 9.98
C GLU A 89 -1.29 -8.18 10.25
N ASP A 90 -2.14 -7.40 9.56
CA ASP A 90 -3.59 -7.50 9.62
C ASP A 90 -4.17 -8.55 8.67
N PHE A 91 -3.38 -9.05 7.70
CA PHE A 91 -3.85 -10.03 6.73
C PHE A 91 -4.01 -11.40 7.39
N THR A 92 -5.18 -12.01 7.20
CA THR A 92 -5.50 -13.36 7.68
C THR A 92 -5.21 -14.42 6.63
N GLN A 93 -5.21 -14.04 5.34
CA GLN A 93 -4.87 -14.88 4.21
C GLN A 93 -4.20 -14.04 3.11
N ARG A 94 -3.58 -14.71 2.13
CA ARG A 94 -3.05 -14.03 0.94
C ARG A 94 -4.19 -13.36 0.15
N PRO A 95 -3.95 -12.18 -0.46
CA PRO A 95 -4.89 -11.60 -1.41
C PRO A 95 -5.21 -12.56 -2.55
N ARG A 96 -6.37 -12.37 -3.17
CA ARG A 96 -6.76 -13.11 -4.37
C ARG A 96 -7.25 -12.15 -5.44
N ALA A 97 -6.98 -12.49 -6.70
CA ALA A 97 -7.57 -11.83 -7.85
C ALA A 97 -8.49 -12.81 -8.57
N ASP A 98 -9.70 -12.36 -8.88
CA ASP A 98 -10.68 -13.08 -9.67
C ASP A 98 -11.25 -12.12 -10.71
N GLU A 99 -10.99 -12.37 -11.99
CA GLU A 99 -11.18 -11.39 -13.06
C GLU A 99 -10.60 -10.02 -12.66
N ASN A 100 -11.41 -8.95 -12.69
CA ASN A 100 -11.03 -7.60 -12.27
C ASN A 100 -11.26 -7.34 -10.77
N LEU A 101 -11.63 -8.34 -9.98
CA LEU A 101 -11.89 -8.23 -8.56
C LEU A 101 -10.65 -8.61 -7.73
N LEU A 102 -10.12 -7.65 -6.99
CA LEU A 102 -9.11 -7.87 -5.96
C LEU A 102 -9.79 -8.10 -4.59
N GLN A 103 -9.42 -9.17 -3.92
CA GLN A 103 -9.93 -9.57 -2.61
C GLN A 103 -8.81 -9.54 -1.58
N LEU A 104 -9.00 -8.81 -0.49
CA LEU A 104 -8.09 -8.76 0.66
C LEU A 104 -8.77 -9.40 1.87
N PHE A 105 -8.07 -10.33 2.52
CA PHE A 105 -8.57 -11.05 3.69
C PHE A 105 -7.86 -10.49 4.92
N VAL A 106 -8.56 -9.69 5.70
CA VAL A 106 -7.98 -8.88 6.77
C VAL A 106 -8.73 -9.08 8.08
N LYS A 107 -8.11 -8.80 9.21
CA LYS A 107 -8.80 -8.78 10.51
C LYS A 107 -9.87 -7.68 10.49
N ASP A 108 -11.01 -7.95 11.11
CA ASP A 108 -12.00 -6.90 11.32
C ASP A 108 -11.40 -5.85 12.26
N LYS A 109 -11.27 -4.61 11.75
CA LYS A 109 -10.72 -3.48 12.53
C LYS A 109 -11.78 -2.78 13.37
N GLY A 110 -13.06 -3.15 13.28
CA GLY A 110 -14.15 -2.60 14.09
C GLY A 110 -14.21 -1.07 14.04
N ILE A 111 -15.03 -0.50 13.16
CA ILE A 111 -15.11 0.97 12.97
C ILE A 111 -15.71 1.72 14.19
N LEU A 112 -15.95 1.08 15.35
CA LEU A 112 -16.56 1.71 16.52
C LEU A 112 -15.81 1.41 17.84
N PRO A 113 -15.69 2.38 18.77
CA PRO A 113 -15.00 2.24 20.06
C PRO A 113 -15.81 1.47 21.12
N PHE A 114 -16.84 0.70 20.72
CA PHE A 114 -17.61 -0.12 21.65
C PHE A 114 -17.06 -1.55 21.68
N PRO A 115 -16.82 -2.13 22.87
CA PRO A 115 -16.35 -3.50 22.96
C PRO A 115 -17.46 -4.44 22.49
N LYS A 116 -17.37 -4.92 21.25
CA LYS A 116 -18.14 -6.10 20.85
C LYS A 116 -17.57 -7.30 21.59
N LYS A 117 -18.43 -7.87 22.42
CA LYS A 117 -18.28 -9.14 23.14
C LYS A 117 -17.59 -10.19 22.26
N GLU A 118 -16.59 -10.86 22.83
CA GLU A 118 -15.81 -11.95 22.24
C GLU A 118 -16.68 -12.86 21.36
N GLY A 119 -16.54 -12.68 20.05
CA GLY A 119 -17.39 -13.31 19.06
C GLY A 119 -16.59 -13.59 17.81
N SER A 120 -15.59 -14.48 17.92
CA SER A 120 -14.80 -15.09 16.84
C SER A 120 -14.01 -14.13 15.94
N GLY A 121 -12.71 -14.40 15.75
CA GLY A 121 -11.85 -13.70 14.80
C GLY A 121 -12.24 -13.96 13.33
N GLN A 122 -13.46 -13.57 12.94
CA GLN A 122 -13.93 -13.65 11.56
C GLN A 122 -13.21 -12.58 10.76
N GLY A 123 -12.37 -13.02 9.81
CA GLY A 123 -11.72 -12.13 8.86
C GLY A 123 -12.75 -11.41 7.99
N LEU A 124 -12.53 -10.12 7.77
CA LEU A 124 -13.25 -9.30 6.82
C LEU A 124 -12.65 -9.48 5.42
N ILE A 125 -13.51 -9.59 4.39
CA ILE A 125 -13.08 -9.63 3.00
C ILE A 125 -13.33 -8.26 2.37
N LYS A 126 -12.28 -7.50 2.07
CA LYS A 126 -12.36 -6.27 1.27
C LYS A 126 -12.30 -6.61 -0.21
N LYS A 127 -13.31 -6.18 -0.95
CA LYS A 127 -13.44 -6.43 -2.39
C LYS A 127 -13.28 -5.12 -3.14
N ILE A 128 -12.31 -5.04 -4.04
CA ILE A 128 -12.02 -3.86 -4.86
C ILE A 128 -12.12 -4.28 -6.33
N ARG A 129 -12.99 -3.64 -7.11
CA ARG A 129 -13.02 -3.82 -8.58
C ARG A 129 -12.02 -2.88 -9.22
N LEU A 130 -11.14 -3.41 -10.05
CA LEU A 130 -10.15 -2.66 -10.81
C LEU A 130 -10.55 -2.58 -12.29
N GLN A 131 -9.76 -1.85 -13.08
CA GLN A 131 -10.02 -1.61 -14.50
C GLN A 131 -10.21 -2.90 -15.30
N ASP A 132 -9.31 -3.87 -15.08
CA ASP A 132 -9.28 -5.13 -15.81
C ASP A 132 -8.62 -6.23 -14.98
N ALA A 133 -8.65 -7.46 -15.50
CA ALA A 133 -8.08 -8.61 -14.84
C ALA A 133 -6.55 -8.56 -14.70
N ALA A 134 -5.87 -7.89 -15.62
CA ALA A 134 -4.43 -7.72 -15.55
C ALA A 134 -4.03 -6.79 -14.40
N ALA A 135 -4.79 -5.72 -14.17
CA ALA A 135 -4.64 -4.82 -13.04
C ALA A 135 -4.86 -5.55 -11.71
N ALA A 136 -5.93 -6.34 -11.59
CA ALA A 136 -6.21 -7.14 -10.39
C ALA A 136 -5.07 -8.13 -10.10
N LYS A 137 -4.60 -8.84 -11.11
CA LYS A 137 -3.47 -9.77 -10.98
C LYS A 137 -2.17 -9.06 -10.57
N ARG A 138 -1.84 -7.93 -11.21
CA ARG A 138 -0.65 -7.12 -10.86
C ARG A 138 -0.70 -6.64 -9.41
N MET A 139 -1.85 -6.13 -8.96
CA MET A 139 -1.99 -5.64 -7.58
C MET A 139 -1.94 -6.79 -6.56
N CYS A 140 -2.58 -7.93 -6.86
CA CYS A 140 -2.50 -9.12 -6.01
C CYS A 140 -1.03 -9.57 -5.83
N GLN A 141 -0.27 -9.65 -6.93
CA GLN A 141 1.15 -10.01 -6.90
C GLN A 141 1.99 -8.98 -6.13
N ALA A 142 1.76 -7.68 -6.34
CA ALA A 142 2.49 -6.63 -5.63
C ALA A 142 2.27 -6.70 -4.12
N ILE A 143 1.03 -6.92 -3.68
CA ILE A 143 0.67 -7.09 -2.26
C ILE A 143 1.33 -8.34 -1.68
N ASP A 144 1.28 -9.48 -2.38
CA ASP A 144 1.93 -10.72 -1.95
C ASP A 144 3.44 -10.54 -1.78
N VAL A 145 4.11 -9.97 -2.79
CA VAL A 145 5.57 -9.75 -2.77
C VAL A 145 5.96 -8.81 -1.63
N ALA A 146 5.26 -7.70 -1.47
CA ALA A 146 5.54 -6.74 -0.40
C ALA A 146 5.27 -7.34 0.99
N GLY A 147 4.19 -8.12 1.14
CA GLY A 147 3.89 -8.83 2.38
C GLY A 147 4.95 -9.88 2.77
N VAL A 148 5.45 -10.64 1.79
CA VAL A 148 6.55 -11.60 2.01
C VAL A 148 7.84 -10.88 2.41
N SER A 149 8.23 -9.84 1.67
CA SER A 149 9.41 -9.02 1.98
C SER A 149 9.33 -8.44 3.39
N ARG A 150 8.17 -7.93 3.78
CA ARG A 150 7.90 -7.40 5.13
C ARG A 150 8.07 -8.47 6.21
N HIS A 151 7.52 -9.66 5.99
CA HIS A 151 7.65 -10.77 6.93
C HIS A 151 9.12 -11.16 7.12
N GLN A 152 9.86 -11.30 6.02
CA GLN A 152 11.29 -11.63 6.04
C GLN A 152 12.10 -10.58 6.79
N GLN A 153 11.90 -9.29 6.52
CA GLN A 153 12.56 -8.19 7.25
C GLN A 153 12.28 -8.25 8.76
N THR A 154 11.06 -8.61 9.16
CA THR A 154 10.67 -8.74 10.57
C THR A 154 11.41 -9.90 11.26
N LEU A 155 11.57 -11.03 10.57
CA LEU A 155 12.33 -12.18 11.09
C LEU A 155 13.81 -11.85 11.26
N VAL A 156 14.43 -11.19 10.27
CA VAL A 156 15.84 -10.79 10.33
C VAL A 156 16.08 -9.83 11.50
N LYS A 157 15.23 -8.82 11.68
CA LYS A 157 15.34 -7.90 12.83
C LYS A 157 15.26 -8.65 14.16
N LYS A 158 14.30 -9.56 14.33
CA LYS A 158 14.18 -10.36 15.56
C LYS A 158 15.41 -11.24 15.82
N ALA A 159 15.96 -11.85 14.78
CA ALA A 159 17.18 -12.67 14.91
C ALA A 159 18.39 -11.82 15.33
N SER A 160 18.57 -10.64 14.73
CA SER A 160 19.63 -9.70 15.10
C SER A 160 19.51 -9.24 16.55
N LEU A 161 18.30 -8.88 17.01
CA LEU A 161 18.09 -8.48 18.42
C LEU A 161 18.46 -9.60 19.39
N LYS A 162 18.02 -10.84 19.14
CA LYS A 162 18.33 -11.99 20.00
C LYS A 162 19.84 -12.22 20.17
N ARG A 163 20.62 -12.04 19.10
CA ARG A 163 22.09 -12.20 19.11
C ARG A 163 22.79 -11.10 19.89
N THR A 164 22.24 -9.88 19.90
CA THR A 164 22.77 -8.77 20.69
C THR A 164 22.49 -9.00 22.17
N THR A 165 21.28 -9.45 22.53
CA THR A 165 20.90 -9.72 23.93
C THR A 165 21.59 -10.95 24.53
N SER A 166 21.99 -11.93 23.72
CA SER A 166 22.73 -13.12 24.21
C SER A 166 24.24 -12.88 24.40
N ARG A 167 24.74 -11.70 24.02
CA ARG A 167 26.15 -11.31 24.15
C ARG A 167 26.40 -10.39 25.35
N THR A 168 25.35 -9.97 26.04
CA THR A 168 25.38 -9.16 27.26
C THR A 168 25.05 -10.04 28.45
#